data_AF-A0A660W6Z1-F1
#
_entry.id   AF-A0A660W6Z1-F1
#
_cell.length_a   1.000
_cell.length_b   1.000
_cell.length_c   1.000
_cell.angle_alpha   90.00
_cell.angle_beta   90.00
_cell.angle_gamma   90.00
#
_symmetry.space_group_name_H-M   'P 1'
#
loop_
_entity.id
_entity.type
_entity.pdbx_description
1 polymer ?
#
loop_
_entity_poly.entity_id
_entity_poly.type
_entity_poly.pdbx_seq_one_letter_code
_entity_poly.pdbx_strand_id
1 'polypeptide(L)'
;DGDVTPCVFIPYAAANIYDIYKNGGDLNTILETPLFRHIREWQDEYGYAQQAEKTGNWFCPCAIRDHYAHFYEGAIRCGARPIDSEAAEALKDKGYYDGMVRYGRDFDRLTSAKWKKEYLSTSEKPRTRKAVKSA
;
A
#
# COMPACT_ATOMS: atom_id res chain seq x y z
N ASP A 1 0.47 -21.28 -8.56
CA ASP A 1 -0.17 -21.59 -7.26
C ASP A 1 -1.56 -20.93 -7.11
N GLY A 2 -1.82 -19.81 -7.78
CA GLY A 2 -3.10 -19.09 -7.68
C GLY A 2 -3.11 -18.04 -6.57
N ASP A 3 -1.97 -17.78 -5.95
CA ASP A 3 -1.88 -16.79 -4.88
C ASP A 3 -2.09 -15.38 -5.40
N VAL A 4 -2.86 -14.60 -4.65
CA VAL A 4 -3.24 -13.24 -5.02
C VAL A 4 -2.62 -12.26 -4.04
N THR A 5 -1.67 -11.47 -4.54
CA THR A 5 -0.95 -10.45 -3.78
C THR A 5 -1.43 -9.04 -4.17
N PRO A 6 -1.46 -8.05 -3.25
CA PRO A 6 -1.90 -6.68 -3.54
C PRO A 6 -0.99 -5.92 -4.52
N CYS A 7 0.27 -6.32 -4.63
CA CYS A 7 1.27 -5.77 -5.53
C CYS A 7 2.31 -6.86 -5.81
N VAL A 8 2.95 -6.84 -6.98
CA VAL A 8 4.00 -7.81 -7.34
C VAL A 8 5.21 -7.79 -6.39
N PHE A 9 5.41 -6.68 -5.66
CA PHE A 9 6.48 -6.54 -4.66
C PHE A 9 6.03 -6.85 -3.22
N ILE A 10 4.78 -7.26 -3.02
CA ILE A 10 4.26 -7.66 -1.72
C ILE A 10 4.20 -9.20 -1.70
N PRO A 11 5.18 -9.89 -1.08
CA PRO A 11 5.26 -11.35 -1.13
C PRO A 11 4.33 -12.01 -0.08
N TYR A 12 3.11 -11.48 0.06
CA TYR A 12 2.11 -11.93 1.02
C TYR A 12 0.75 -12.01 0.34
N ALA A 13 0.25 -13.23 0.18
CA ALA A 13 -1.03 -13.50 -0.43
C ALA A 13 -2.19 -13.14 0.50
N ALA A 14 -3.18 -12.44 -0.04
CA ALA A 14 -4.45 -12.14 0.61
C ALA A 14 -5.48 -13.26 0.43
N ALA A 15 -5.36 -14.02 -0.66
CA ALA A 15 -6.28 -15.09 -1.03
C ALA A 15 -5.61 -16.02 -2.06
N ASN A 16 -6.32 -17.10 -2.40
CA ASN A 16 -6.01 -17.93 -3.56
C ASN A 16 -7.20 -17.89 -4.54
N ILE A 17 -6.93 -17.59 -5.81
CA ILE A 17 -7.96 -17.38 -6.83
C ILE A 17 -8.76 -18.65 -7.11
N TYR A 18 -8.15 -19.82 -6.99
CA TYR A 18 -8.85 -21.08 -7.20
C TYR A 18 -9.88 -21.32 -6.09
N ASP A 19 -9.55 -21.00 -4.85
CA ASP A 19 -10.48 -21.10 -3.72
C ASP A 19 -11.65 -20.13 -3.86
N ILE A 20 -11.38 -18.90 -4.32
CA ILE A 20 -12.44 -17.90 -4.56
C ILE A 20 -13.44 -18.41 -5.59
N TYR A 21 -12.99 -18.85 -6.77
CA TYR A 21 -13.90 -19.37 -7.79
C TYR A 21 -14.59 -20.67 -7.37
N LYS A 22 -13.89 -21.56 -6.67
CA LYS A 22 -14.48 -22.81 -6.14
C LYS A 22 -15.63 -22.53 -5.17
N ASN A 23 -15.58 -21.44 -4.43
CA ASN A 23 -16.61 -21.02 -3.49
C ASN A 23 -17.67 -20.10 -4.14
N GLY A 24 -17.70 -19.98 -5.47
CA GLY A 24 -18.69 -19.17 -6.20
C GLY A 24 -18.42 -17.67 -6.23
N GLY A 25 -17.22 -17.23 -5.80
CA GLY A 25 -16.78 -15.85 -5.89
C GLY A 25 -16.20 -15.48 -7.26
N ASP A 26 -15.74 -14.24 -7.36
CA ASP A 26 -15.20 -13.62 -8.58
C ASP A 26 -14.01 -12.68 -8.26
N LEU A 27 -13.54 -11.92 -9.26
CA LEU A 27 -12.45 -10.94 -9.06
C LEU A 27 -12.83 -9.81 -8.09
N ASN A 28 -14.11 -9.42 -8.02
CA ASN A 28 -14.55 -8.39 -7.08
C ASN A 28 -14.45 -8.90 -5.62
N THR A 29 -14.68 -10.19 -5.42
CA THR A 29 -14.55 -10.85 -4.11
C THR A 29 -13.13 -10.70 -3.54
N ILE A 30 -12.10 -10.72 -4.41
CA ILE A 30 -10.70 -10.50 -4.01
C ILE A 30 -10.52 -9.09 -3.44
N LEU A 31 -11.12 -8.08 -4.09
CA LEU A 31 -11.00 -6.70 -3.66
C LEU A 31 -11.52 -6.53 -2.23
N GLU A 32 -12.53 -7.31 -1.83
CA GLU A 32 -13.11 -7.28 -0.48
C GLU A 32 -12.33 -8.09 0.56
N THR A 33 -11.23 -8.75 0.18
CA THR A 33 -10.38 -9.46 1.13
C THR A 33 -9.77 -8.48 2.15
N PRO A 34 -9.55 -8.92 3.41
CA PRO A 34 -9.12 -8.02 4.49
C PRO A 34 -7.86 -7.20 4.15
N LEU A 35 -6.85 -7.83 3.55
CA LEU A 35 -5.59 -7.13 3.23
C LEU A 35 -5.79 -6.09 2.13
N PHE A 36 -6.57 -6.40 1.09
CA PHE A 36 -6.86 -5.46 0.01
C PHE A 36 -7.67 -4.26 0.51
N ARG A 37 -8.67 -4.47 1.38
CA ARG A 37 -9.41 -3.37 2.01
C ARG A 37 -8.50 -2.50 2.88
N HIS A 38 -7.71 -3.13 3.74
CA HIS A 38 -6.80 -2.41 4.63
C HIS A 38 -5.79 -1.53 3.86
N ILE A 39 -5.20 -2.04 2.78
CA ILE A 39 -4.27 -1.26 1.95
C ILE A 39 -4.98 -0.09 1.27
N ARG A 40 -6.21 -0.28 0.76
CA ARG A 40 -6.96 0.81 0.12
C ARG A 40 -7.36 1.90 1.13
N GLU A 41 -7.83 1.50 2.31
CA GLU A 41 -8.13 2.43 3.41
C GLU A 41 -6.89 3.28 3.74
N TRP A 42 -5.73 2.63 3.89
CA TRP A 42 -4.47 3.34 4.10
C TRP A 42 -4.11 4.27 2.94
N GLN A 43 -4.27 3.84 1.68
CA GLN A 43 -4.00 4.68 0.50
C GLN A 43 -4.91 5.91 0.45
N ASP A 44 -6.19 5.74 0.78
CA ASP A 44 -7.18 6.80 0.85
C ASP A 44 -6.83 7.83 1.93
N GLU A 45 -6.39 7.37 3.10
CA GLU A 45 -5.92 8.22 4.19
C GLU A 45 -4.58 8.92 3.86
N TYR A 46 -3.65 8.20 3.21
CA TYR A 46 -2.31 8.70 2.93
C TYR A 46 -2.30 9.82 1.87
N GLY A 47 -3.21 9.75 0.90
CA GLY A 47 -3.31 10.82 -0.10
C GLY A 47 -4.19 10.55 -1.30
N TYR A 48 -4.55 9.29 -1.61
CA TYR A 48 -5.27 8.97 -2.85
C TYR A 48 -6.66 9.62 -2.90
N ALA A 49 -7.39 9.58 -1.79
CA ALA A 49 -8.72 10.17 -1.64
C ALA A 49 -8.69 11.55 -0.93
N GLN A 50 -7.51 12.10 -0.65
CA GLN A 50 -7.36 13.38 0.04
C GLN A 50 -7.24 14.57 -0.93
N GLN A 51 -7.41 15.76 -0.37
CA GLN A 51 -7.00 17.00 -1.03
C GLN A 51 -5.47 17.02 -1.21
N ALA A 52 -5.00 17.70 -2.25
CA ALA A 52 -3.57 17.74 -2.57
C ALA A 52 -2.73 18.25 -1.40
N GLU A 53 -3.26 19.17 -0.59
CA GLU A 53 -2.56 19.77 0.55
C GLU A 53 -2.52 18.86 1.79
N LYS A 54 -3.43 17.88 1.86
CA LYS A 54 -3.54 16.90 2.97
C LYS A 54 -2.83 15.59 2.70
N THR A 55 -2.13 15.56 1.59
CA THR A 55 -1.45 14.39 1.08
C THR A 55 -0.08 14.23 1.76
N GLY A 56 0.31 12.98 2.03
CA GLY A 56 1.65 12.64 2.50
C GLY A 56 2.76 12.95 1.48
N ASN A 57 3.95 12.38 1.67
CA ASN A 57 5.05 12.50 0.72
C ASN A 57 4.91 11.44 -0.38
N TRP A 58 4.42 11.78 -1.58
CA TRP A 58 4.24 10.78 -2.66
C TRP A 58 5.54 10.23 -3.24
N PHE A 59 6.71 10.72 -2.85
CA PHE A 59 7.93 9.95 -3.10
C PHE A 59 7.96 8.64 -2.32
N CYS A 60 7.20 8.55 -1.22
CA CYS A 60 7.02 7.37 -0.37
C CYS A 60 5.62 6.73 -0.57
N PRO A 61 5.23 6.27 -1.79
CA PRO A 61 3.87 5.84 -2.07
C PRO A 61 3.57 4.40 -1.62
N CYS A 62 4.59 3.61 -1.27
CA CYS A 62 4.47 2.17 -1.15
C CYS A 62 4.37 1.73 0.30
N ALA A 63 3.26 1.09 0.67
CA ALA A 63 3.04 0.59 2.04
C ALA A 63 4.17 -0.35 2.50
N ILE A 64 4.56 -1.34 1.68
CA ILE A 64 5.58 -2.31 2.06
C ILE A 64 7.00 -1.73 2.04
N ARG A 65 7.30 -0.74 1.19
CA ARG A 65 8.67 -0.23 1.06
C ARG A 65 8.96 0.95 1.99
N ASP A 66 8.02 1.87 2.07
CA ASP A 66 8.22 3.18 2.70
C ASP A 66 7.51 3.28 4.05
N HIS A 67 6.47 2.47 4.26
CA HIS A 67 5.63 2.46 5.48
C HIS A 67 5.56 1.07 6.11
N TYR A 68 6.70 0.36 6.15
CA TYR A 68 6.76 -1.07 6.45
C TYR A 68 6.11 -1.46 7.78
N ALA A 69 6.21 -0.65 8.84
CA ALA A 69 5.56 -0.94 10.11
C ALA A 69 4.02 -1.06 9.95
N HIS A 70 3.42 -0.11 9.24
CA HIS A 70 1.99 -0.11 8.96
C HIS A 70 1.59 -1.31 8.10
N PHE A 71 2.35 -1.57 7.04
CA PHE A 71 2.12 -2.74 6.19
C PHE A 71 2.25 -4.06 6.97
N TYR A 72 3.29 -4.22 7.78
CA TYR A 72 3.55 -5.42 8.57
C TYR A 72 2.39 -5.70 9.52
N GLU A 73 1.95 -4.71 10.29
CA GLU A 73 0.80 -4.84 11.18
C GLU A 73 -0.47 -5.22 10.40
N GLY A 74 -0.68 -4.61 9.24
CA GLY A 74 -1.75 -4.94 8.31
C GLY A 74 -1.72 -6.38 7.83
N ALA A 75 -0.57 -6.84 7.35
CA ALA A 75 -0.37 -8.19 6.87
C ALA A 75 -0.67 -9.24 7.95
N ILE A 76 -0.16 -9.04 9.17
CA ILE A 76 -0.42 -9.94 10.31
C ILE A 76 -1.90 -9.93 10.69
N ARG A 77 -2.49 -8.74 10.88
CA ARG A 77 -3.90 -8.60 11.30
C ARG A 77 -4.87 -9.16 10.27
N CYS A 78 -4.55 -9.03 8.99
CA CYS A 78 -5.38 -9.53 7.90
C CYS A 78 -5.13 -11.00 7.57
N GLY A 79 -4.20 -11.68 8.26
CA GLY A 79 -3.90 -13.09 8.03
C GLY A 79 -3.23 -13.36 6.68
N ALA A 80 -2.44 -12.41 6.17
CA ALA A 80 -1.74 -12.56 4.91
C ALA A 80 -0.71 -13.70 4.99
N ARG A 81 -0.66 -14.56 3.96
CA ARG A 81 0.23 -15.72 3.93
C ARG A 81 1.49 -15.42 3.12
N PRO A 82 2.70 -15.65 3.65
CA PRO A 82 3.93 -15.59 2.85
C PRO A 82 3.86 -16.53 1.64
N ILE A 83 4.29 -16.07 0.47
CA ILE A 83 4.23 -16.88 -0.76
C ILE A 83 5.48 -17.74 -0.98
N ASP A 84 6.56 -17.47 -0.23
CA ASP A 84 7.82 -18.20 -0.28
C ASP A 84 8.46 -18.27 1.13
N SER A 85 9.59 -18.99 1.22
CA SER A 85 10.35 -19.16 2.47
C SER A 85 10.95 -17.86 2.99
N GLU A 86 11.42 -17.02 2.09
CA GLU A 86 12.12 -15.77 2.37
C GLU A 86 11.17 -14.74 2.98
N ALA A 87 9.95 -14.64 2.46
CA ALA A 87 8.89 -13.83 3.05
C ALA A 87 8.47 -14.37 4.42
N ALA A 88 8.45 -15.68 4.61
CA ALA A 88 8.13 -16.29 5.90
C ALA A 88 9.23 -16.05 6.95
N GLU A 89 10.49 -16.02 6.53
CA GLU A 89 11.64 -15.66 7.36
C GLU A 89 11.64 -14.16 7.70
N ALA A 90 11.39 -13.30 6.72
CA ALA A 90 11.33 -11.85 6.88
C ALA A 90 10.30 -11.41 7.94
N LEU A 91 9.17 -12.11 8.08
CA LEU A 91 8.19 -11.82 9.14
C LEU A 91 8.70 -12.09 10.55
N LYS A 92 9.71 -12.96 10.71
CA LYS A 92 10.27 -13.35 12.00
C LYS A 92 11.58 -12.63 12.29
N ASP A 93 12.21 -12.05 11.28
CA ASP A 93 13.47 -11.33 11.40
C ASP A 93 13.25 -9.89 11.90
N LYS A 94 13.59 -9.67 13.17
CA LYS A 94 13.56 -8.35 13.80
C LYS A 94 14.51 -7.36 13.13
N GLY A 95 15.68 -7.80 12.67
CA GLY A 95 16.66 -6.96 12.00
C GLY A 95 16.16 -6.48 10.64
N TYR A 96 15.50 -7.36 9.88
CA TYR A 96 14.82 -6.99 8.65
C TYR A 96 13.72 -5.96 8.91
N TYR A 97 12.86 -6.20 9.91
CA TYR A 97 11.81 -5.27 10.30
C TYR A 97 12.37 -3.89 10.65
N ASP A 98 13.33 -3.82 11.57
CA ASP A 98 13.94 -2.56 12.00
C ASP A 98 14.65 -1.84 10.83
N GLY A 99 15.25 -2.60 9.92
CA GLY A 99 15.89 -2.10 8.71
C GLY A 99 14.91 -1.43 7.76
N MET A 100 13.79 -2.09 7.46
CA MET A 100 12.75 -1.56 6.57
C MET A 100 12.05 -0.34 7.15
N VAL A 101 11.74 -0.34 8.45
CA VAL A 101 11.16 0.82 9.15
C VAL A 101 12.12 2.01 9.11
N ARG A 102 13.42 1.77 9.34
CA ARG A 102 14.43 2.83 9.26
C ARG A 102 14.57 3.37 7.85
N TYR A 103 14.62 2.49 6.84
CA TYR A 103 14.73 2.87 5.43
C TYR A 103 13.61 3.85 5.04
N GLY A 104 12.35 3.50 5.29
CA GLY A 104 11.20 4.34 4.93
C GLY A 104 11.26 5.71 5.61
N ARG A 105 11.59 5.73 6.91
CA ARG A 105 11.77 6.98 7.68
C ARG A 105 12.88 7.86 7.12
N ASP A 106 14.04 7.29 6.82
CA ASP A 106 15.19 8.04 6.31
C ASP A 106 14.91 8.59 4.91
N PHE A 107 14.26 7.79 4.06
CA PHE A 107 13.90 8.21 2.72
C PHE A 107 12.86 9.35 2.74
N ASP A 108 11.82 9.25 3.58
CA ASP A 108 10.86 10.34 3.78
C ASP A 108 11.54 11.61 4.31
N ARG A 109 12.42 11.48 5.31
CA ARG A 109 13.19 12.61 5.85
C ARG A 109 14.02 13.32 4.78
N LEU A 110 14.65 12.58 3.87
CA LEU A 110 15.49 13.13 2.80
C LEU A 110 14.67 13.79 1.68
N THR A 111 13.46 13.31 1.42
CA THR A 111 12.68 13.70 0.23
C THR A 111 11.50 14.61 0.53
N SER A 112 11.00 14.64 1.77
CA SER A 112 9.81 15.39 2.17
C SER A 112 9.92 16.90 1.93
N ALA A 113 11.09 17.50 2.18
CA ALA A 113 11.32 18.92 1.91
C ALA A 113 11.21 19.23 0.41
N LYS A 114 11.74 18.34 -0.44
CA LYS A 114 11.63 18.46 -1.90
C LYS A 114 10.18 18.25 -2.36
N TRP A 115 9.48 17.25 -1.81
CA TRP A 115 8.07 17.05 -2.12
C TRP A 115 7.23 18.29 -1.81
N LYS A 116 7.38 18.83 -0.60
CA LYS A 116 6.68 20.05 -0.17
C LYS A 116 6.99 21.22 -1.09
N LYS A 117 8.27 21.43 -1.44
CA LYS A 117 8.71 22.54 -2.29
C LYS A 117 8.16 22.45 -3.72
N GLU A 118 8.26 21.28 -4.34
CA GLU A 118 8.01 21.14 -5.77
C GLU A 118 6.53 20.82 -6.08
N TYR A 119 5.78 20.29 -5.11
CA TYR A 119 4.42 19.79 -5.35
C TYR A 119 3.35 20.35 -4.42
N LEU A 120 3.71 20.88 -3.24
CA LEU A 120 2.74 21.49 -2.31
C LEU A 120 2.87 23.01 -2.21
N SER A 121 4.06 23.58 -2.43
CA SER A 121 4.28 25.03 -2.41
C SER A 121 4.19 25.62 -3.82
N THR A 122 3.00 25.57 -4.41
CA THR A 122 2.68 26.50 -5.50
C THR A 122 1.21 26.87 -5.46
N SER A 123 0.99 28.17 -5.24
CA SER A 123 -0.24 28.92 -5.40
C SER A 123 -0.67 29.03 -6.87
N GLU A 124 -0.70 27.92 -7.62
CA GLU A 124 -1.24 27.92 -8.98
C GLU A 124 -2.70 27.49 -8.96
N LYS A 125 -3.52 28.23 -9.71
CA LYS A 125 -4.99 28.12 -9.79
C LYS A 125 -5.43 26.66 -9.88
N PRO A 126 -6.55 26.27 -9.22
CA PRO A 126 -7.05 24.91 -9.27
C PRO A 126 -7.20 24.47 -10.72
N ARG A 127 -6.44 23.44 -11.12
CA ARG A 127 -6.67 22.75 -12.39
C ARG A 127 -8.02 22.07 -12.25
N THR A 128 -9.03 22.65 -12.89
CA THR A 128 -10.37 22.08 -12.94
C THR A 128 -10.26 20.68 -13.55
N ARG A 129 -10.51 19.64 -12.74
CA ARG A 129 -10.80 18.31 -13.28
C ARG A 129 -12.04 18.50 -14.15
N LYS A 130 -11.90 18.35 -15.48
CA LYS A 130 -13.08 18.26 -16.35
C LYS A 130 -13.91 17.08 -15.82
N ALA A 131 -15.15 17.35 -15.45
CA ALA A 131 -16.09 16.32 -15.05
C ALA A 131 -16.12 15.26 -16.16
N VAL A 132 -15.77 14.02 -15.80
CA VAL A 132 -16.04 12.87 -16.65
C VAL A 132 -17.56 12.76 -16.66
N LYS A 133 -18.18 13.02 -17.82
CA LYS A 133 -19.61 12.80 -17.97
C LYS A 133 -19.87 11.31 -17.80
N SER A 134 -20.63 10.95 -16.77
CA SER A 134 -21.23 9.62 -16.65
C SER A 134 -22.07 9.36 -17.89
N ALA A 135 -21.82 8.23 -18.56
CA ALA A 135 -22.68 7.69 -19.60
C ALA A 135 -23.81 6.88 -18.98
#